data_AF-A0A149QXS5-F1
#
_entry.id   AF-A0A149QXS5-F1
#
_cell.length_a   1.000
_cell.length_b   1.000
_cell.length_c   1.000
_cell.angle_alpha   90.00
_cell.angle_beta   90.00
_cell.angle_gamma   90.00
#
_symmetry.space_group_name_H-M   'P 1'
#
loop_
_entity.id
_entity.type
_entity.pdbx_description
1 polymer ?
#
loop_
_entity_poly.entity_id
_entity_poly.type
_entity_poly.pdbx_seq_one_letter_code
_entity_poly.pdbx_strand_id
1 'polypeptide(L)'
;MIPRTWPEAGLAFLLCLNAGLGEELFFRLALPLLTGQLTGSLIAGAALSTLLFGGMHWYQGLKGVLATTALGLIFMIRALNGTPLIWLMGFHALMDVVALFIRPALSGHFSRKTVRQPAVRPSS
;
A
#
# COMPACT_ATOMS: atom_id res chain seq x y z
N MET A 1 4.32 7.48 -6.56
CA MET A 1 4.71 8.91 -6.64
C MET A 1 5.46 9.26 -5.37
N ILE A 2 6.56 10.01 -5.44
CA ILE A 2 7.28 10.48 -4.24
C ILE A 2 6.82 11.92 -3.98
N PRO A 3 6.27 12.24 -2.80
CA PRO A 3 5.81 13.59 -2.50
C PRO A 3 6.98 14.57 -2.48
N ARG A 4 6.79 15.75 -3.11
CA ARG A 4 7.81 16.81 -3.24
C ARG A 4 7.50 18.04 -2.39
N THR A 5 6.26 18.15 -1.90
CA THR A 5 5.77 19.27 -1.09
C THR A 5 5.00 18.78 0.13
N TRP A 6 4.80 19.64 1.13
CA TRP A 6 4.03 19.31 2.33
C TRP A 6 2.56 18.92 2.05
N PRO A 7 1.83 19.62 1.15
CA PRO A 7 0.49 19.17 0.77
C PRO A 7 0.49 17.80 0.08
N GLU A 8 1.44 17.54 -0.81
CA GLU A 8 1.60 16.23 -1.45
C GLU A 8 1.92 15.13 -0.43
N ALA A 9 2.72 15.43 0.60
CA ALA A 9 3.01 14.50 1.68
C ALA A 9 1.74 14.16 2.48
N GLY A 10 0.89 15.14 2.79
CA GLY A 10 -0.40 14.90 3.44
C GLY A 10 -1.33 14.00 2.61
N LEU A 11 -1.44 14.27 1.30
CA LEU A 11 -2.23 13.44 0.38
C LEU A 11 -1.65 12.02 0.23
N ALA A 12 -0.33 11.89 0.13
CA ALA A 12 0.33 10.59 0.05
C ALA A 12 0.11 9.76 1.33
N PHE A 13 0.13 10.38 2.50
CA PHE A 13 -0.19 9.71 3.76
C PHE A 13 -1.64 9.22 3.81
N LEU A 14 -2.60 10.06 3.42
CA LEU A 14 -4.01 9.64 3.32
C LEU A 14 -4.20 8.51 2.31
N LEU A 15 -3.46 8.52 1.21
CA LEU A 15 -3.47 7.42 0.24
C LEU A 15 -2.96 6.11 0.86
N CYS A 16 -1.87 6.13 1.64
CA CYS A 16 -1.39 4.94 2.35
C CYS A 16 -2.44 4.39 3.34
N LEU A 17 -3.12 5.27 4.07
CA LEU A 17 -4.19 4.84 4.99
C LEU A 17 -5.36 4.22 4.23
N ASN A 18 -5.79 4.86 3.15
CA ASN A 18 -6.88 4.36 2.32
C ASN A 18 -6.53 3.01 1.66
N ALA A 19 -5.30 2.86 1.15
CA ALA A 19 -4.81 1.62 0.58
C ALA A 19 -4.77 0.52 1.64
N GLY A 20 -4.12 0.75 2.78
CA GLY A 20 -4.05 -0.23 3.86
C GLY A 20 -5.42 -0.65 4.41
N LEU A 21 -6.40 0.26 4.45
CA LEU A 21 -7.76 -0.09 4.89
C LEU A 21 -8.55 -0.83 3.78
N GLY A 22 -8.62 -0.23 2.60
CA GLY A 22 -9.45 -0.69 1.50
C GLY A 22 -8.94 -2.01 0.91
N GLU A 23 -7.63 -2.14 0.71
CA GLU A 23 -7.05 -3.36 0.16
C GLU A 23 -7.18 -4.52 1.15
N GLU A 24 -6.97 -4.31 2.45
CA GLU A 24 -7.16 -5.39 3.42
C GLU A 24 -8.63 -5.81 3.55
N LEU A 25 -9.58 -4.86 3.60
CA LEU A 25 -11.01 -5.19 3.59
C LEU A 25 -11.41 -5.97 2.33
N PHE A 26 -10.90 -5.56 1.17
CA PHE A 26 -11.26 -6.23 -0.07
C PHE A 26 -10.59 -7.60 -0.20
N PHE A 27 -9.26 -7.67 -0.06
CA PHE A 27 -8.50 -8.86 -0.35
C PHE A 27 -8.48 -9.87 0.80
N ARG A 28 -8.67 -9.48 2.07
CA ARG A 28 -8.62 -10.43 3.20
C ARG A 28 -10.01 -10.80 3.71
N LEU A 29 -11.03 -10.01 3.39
CA LEU A 29 -12.39 -10.26 3.83
C LEU A 29 -13.35 -10.48 2.65
N ALA A 30 -13.64 -9.45 1.85
CA ALA A 30 -14.73 -9.51 0.87
C ALA A 30 -14.49 -10.55 -0.23
N LEU A 31 -13.35 -10.47 -0.91
CA LEU A 31 -13.06 -11.30 -2.08
C LEU A 31 -12.89 -12.80 -1.74
N PRO A 32 -12.16 -13.20 -0.66
CA PRO A 32 -12.08 -14.61 -0.27
C PRO A 32 -13.43 -15.19 0.13
N LEU A 33 -14.27 -14.43 0.85
CA LEU A 33 -15.59 -14.90 1.29
C LEU A 33 -16.56 -15.04 0.12
N LEU A 34 -16.64 -14.04 -0.77
CA LEU A 34 -17.49 -14.10 -1.96
C LEU A 34 -17.07 -15.27 -2.87
N THR A 35 -15.77 -15.42 -3.11
CA THR A 35 -15.26 -16.54 -3.92
C THR A 35 -15.52 -17.88 -3.22
N GLY A 36 -15.35 -17.94 -1.89
CA GLY A 36 -15.66 -19.13 -1.10
C GLY A 36 -17.13 -19.52 -1.17
N GLN A 37 -18.05 -18.55 -1.17
CA GLN A 37 -19.49 -18.79 -1.36
C GLN A 37 -19.81 -19.33 -2.76
N LEU A 38 -19.16 -18.81 -3.80
CA LEU A 38 -19.39 -19.23 -5.19
C LEU A 38 -18.79 -20.60 -5.52
N THR A 39 -17.64 -20.93 -4.91
CA THR A 39 -16.86 -22.13 -5.23
C THR A 39 -17.01 -23.26 -4.20
N GLY A 40 -17.55 -22.96 -3.02
CA GLY A 40 -17.54 -23.86 -1.86
C GLY A 40 -16.17 -24.04 -1.20
N SER A 41 -15.16 -23.26 -1.61
CA SER A 41 -13.77 -23.41 -1.13
C SER A 41 -13.17 -22.08 -0.69
N LEU A 42 -13.00 -21.91 0.62
CA LEU A 42 -12.30 -20.76 1.18
C LEU A 42 -10.82 -20.72 0.73
N ILE A 43 -10.20 -21.89 0.52
CA ILE A 43 -8.83 -21.99 0.02
C ILE A 43 -8.74 -21.44 -1.40
N ALA A 44 -9.70 -21.78 -2.28
CA ALA A 44 -9.76 -21.22 -3.63
C ALA A 44 -9.92 -19.69 -3.59
N GLY A 45 -10.79 -19.18 -2.71
CA GLY A 45 -10.95 -17.74 -2.49
C GLY A 45 -9.70 -17.04 -1.97
N ALA A 46 -9.00 -17.64 -1.01
CA ALA A 46 -7.74 -17.13 -0.48
C ALA A 46 -6.63 -17.11 -1.54
N ALA A 47 -6.52 -18.17 -2.34
CA ALA A 47 -5.55 -18.26 -3.43
C ALA A 47 -5.83 -17.21 -4.52
N LEU A 48 -7.07 -17.12 -5.00
CA LEU A 48 -7.47 -16.13 -5.99
C LEU A 48 -7.19 -14.71 -5.50
N SER A 49 -7.60 -14.40 -4.27
CA SER A 49 -7.42 -13.09 -3.68
C SER A 49 -5.94 -12.71 -3.56
N THR A 50 -5.09 -13.65 -3.13
CA THR A 50 -3.64 -13.44 -3.02
C THR A 50 -2.99 -13.16 -4.38
N LEU A 51 -3.39 -13.90 -5.41
CA LEU A 51 -2.88 -13.72 -6.77
C LEU A 51 -3.32 -12.38 -7.37
N LEU A 52 -4.59 -11.99 -7.16
CA LEU A 52 -5.11 -10.71 -7.65
C LEU A 52 -4.49 -9.52 -6.92
N PHE A 53 -4.24 -9.64 -5.61
CA PHE A 53 -3.51 -8.62 -4.84
C PHE A 53 -2.12 -8.37 -5.44
N GLY A 54 -1.35 -9.43 -5.69
CA GLY A 54 -0.06 -9.35 -6.36
C GLY A 54 -0.17 -8.78 -7.78
N GLY A 55 -1.15 -9.26 -8.56
CA GLY A 55 -1.38 -8.85 -9.94
C GLY A 55 -1.69 -7.36 -10.10
N MET A 56 -2.41 -6.74 -9.15
CA MET A 56 -2.68 -5.29 -9.18
C MET A 56 -1.39 -4.46 -9.13
N HIS A 57 -0.31 -5.03 -8.60
CA HIS A 57 1.00 -4.39 -8.50
C HIS A 57 1.88 -4.59 -9.73
N TRP A 58 1.30 -5.03 -10.86
CA TRP A 58 1.97 -5.19 -12.16
C TRP A 58 2.82 -3.96 -12.55
N TYR A 59 2.38 -2.75 -12.21
CA TYR A 59 3.08 -1.50 -12.52
C TYR A 59 4.46 -1.39 -11.84
N GLN A 60 4.74 -2.20 -10.82
CA GLN A 60 6.05 -2.29 -10.15
C GLN A 60 7.03 -3.24 -10.85
N GLY A 61 6.61 -3.87 -11.95
CA GLY A 61 7.34 -4.91 -12.66
C GLY A 61 7.31 -6.26 -11.93
N LEU A 62 7.90 -7.29 -12.55
CA LEU A 62 7.83 -8.67 -12.05
C LEU A 62 8.34 -8.83 -10.62
N LYS A 63 9.44 -8.16 -10.26
CA LYS A 63 9.98 -8.20 -8.89
C LYS A 63 8.98 -7.64 -7.87
N GLY A 64 8.30 -6.55 -8.22
CA GLY A 64 7.27 -5.95 -7.38
C GLY A 64 6.08 -6.90 -7.19
N VAL A 65 5.57 -7.47 -8.29
CA VAL A 65 4.47 -8.46 -8.26
C VAL A 65 4.83 -9.65 -7.36
N LEU A 66 6.01 -10.23 -7.51
CA LEU A 66 6.43 -11.38 -6.69
C LEU A 66 6.55 -11.00 -5.21
N ALA A 67 7.13 -9.83 -4.91
CA ALA A 67 7.27 -9.35 -3.53
C ALA A 67 5.92 -9.05 -2.87
N THR A 68 5.00 -8.38 -3.58
CA THR A 68 3.66 -8.07 -3.05
C THR A 68 2.79 -9.30 -2.96
N THR A 69 2.92 -10.27 -3.87
CA THR A 69 2.25 -11.58 -3.77
C THR A 69 2.71 -12.34 -2.53
N ALA A 70 4.03 -12.41 -2.28
CA ALA A 70 4.57 -13.10 -1.11
C ALA A 70 4.12 -12.45 0.20
N LEU A 71 4.20 -11.11 0.29
CA LEU A 71 3.69 -10.37 1.45
C LEU A 71 2.18 -10.56 1.61
N GLY A 72 1.46 -10.53 0.49
CA GLY A 72 0.03 -10.70 0.48
C GLY A 72 -0.42 -12.08 0.94
N LEU A 73 0.35 -13.12 0.61
CA LEU A 73 0.17 -14.48 1.10
C LEU A 73 0.40 -14.55 2.62
N ILE A 74 1.45 -13.90 3.13
CA ILE A 74 1.70 -13.82 4.57
C ILE A 74 0.50 -13.19 5.28
N PHE A 75 -0.04 -12.08 4.78
CA PHE A 75 -1.21 -11.42 5.38
C PHE A 75 -2.45 -12.29 5.31
N MET A 76 -2.68 -12.99 4.20
CA MET A 76 -3.78 -13.94 4.06
C MET A 76 -3.68 -15.07 5.10
N ILE A 77 -2.50 -15.68 5.25
CA ILE A 77 -2.26 -16.73 6.27
C ILE A 77 -2.52 -16.17 7.67
N ARG A 78 -2.09 -14.94 7.96
CA ARG A 78 -2.31 -14.30 9.27
C ARG A 78 -3.79 -14.00 9.52
N ALA A 79 -4.53 -13.55 8.51
CA ALA A 79 -5.97 -13.35 8.58
C ALA A 79 -6.72 -14.66 8.86
N LEU A 80 -6.39 -15.73 8.14
CA LEU A 80 -6.98 -17.06 8.34
C LEU A 80 -6.66 -17.66 9.72
N ASN A 81 -5.52 -17.31 10.30
CA ASN A 81 -5.13 -17.69 11.66
C ASN A 81 -5.70 -16.76 12.76
N GLY A 82 -6.68 -15.92 12.43
CA GLY A 82 -7.40 -15.10 13.41
C GLY A 82 -6.68 -13.82 13.84
N THR A 83 -5.68 -13.34 13.08
CA THR A 83 -5.11 -12.02 13.33
C THR A 83 -6.18 -10.95 13.07
N PRO A 84 -6.46 -10.04 14.03
CA PRO A 84 -7.45 -8.99 13.82
C PRO A 84 -7.09 -8.13 12.61
N LEU A 85 -8.07 -7.90 11.73
CA LEU A 85 -7.85 -7.23 10.44
C LEU A 85 -7.31 -5.80 10.60
N ILE A 86 -7.67 -5.12 11.69
CA ILE A 86 -7.15 -3.78 12.02
C ILE A 86 -5.62 -3.74 12.13
N TRP A 87 -4.99 -4.81 12.62
CA TRP A 87 -3.53 -4.89 12.69
C TRP A 87 -2.90 -5.08 11.32
N LEU A 88 -3.54 -5.86 10.44
CA LEU A 88 -3.09 -6.03 9.06
C LEU A 88 -3.21 -4.71 8.28
N MET A 89 -4.33 -3.99 8.45
CA MET A 89 -4.54 -2.66 7.86
C MET A 89 -3.46 -1.66 8.30
N GLY A 90 -3.20 -1.60 9.61
CA GLY A 90 -2.18 -0.71 10.18
C GLY A 90 -0.78 -1.05 9.66
N PHE A 91 -0.43 -2.35 9.61
CA PHE A 91 0.88 -2.78 9.12
C PHE A 91 1.04 -2.53 7.61
N HIS A 92 -0.01 -2.74 6.81
CA HIS A 92 -0.03 -2.40 5.39
C HIS A 92 0.22 -0.90 5.18
N ALA A 93 -0.61 -0.05 5.80
CA ALA A 93 -0.47 1.39 5.67
C ALA A 93 0.91 1.88 6.13
N LEU A 94 1.45 1.29 7.20
CA LEU A 94 2.82 1.57 7.66
C LEU A 94 3.86 1.20 6.61
N MET A 95 3.74 0.04 5.97
CA MET A 95 4.66 -0.39 4.91
C MET A 95 4.64 0.57 3.72
N ASP A 96 3.47 1.07 3.33
CA ASP A 96 3.35 2.07 2.27
C ASP A 96 3.99 3.39 2.66
N VAL A 97 3.79 3.85 3.90
CA VAL A 97 4.46 5.04 4.43
C VAL A 97 5.98 4.84 4.41
N VAL A 98 6.50 3.70 4.85
CA VAL A 98 7.94 3.40 4.78
C VAL A 98 8.43 3.42 3.32
N ALA A 99 7.65 2.87 2.39
CA ALA A 99 8.01 2.82 0.97
C ALA A 99 7.99 4.19 0.29
N LEU A 100 7.04 5.08 0.62
CA LEU A 100 6.90 6.39 -0.01
C LEU A 100 7.72 7.51 0.65
N PHE A 101 8.04 7.38 1.94
CA PHE A 101 8.75 8.42 2.69
C PHE A 101 10.19 8.03 3.02
N ILE A 102 10.44 6.81 3.53
CA ILE A 102 11.76 6.42 4.05
C ILE A 102 12.69 5.96 2.93
N ARG A 103 12.26 5.04 2.05
CA ARG A 103 13.11 4.53 0.96
C ARG A 103 13.59 5.65 0.01
N PRO A 104 12.76 6.63 -0.37
CA PRO A 104 13.20 7.74 -1.20
C PRO A 104 14.16 8.71 -0.48
N ALA A 105 13.99 8.89 0.82
CA ALA A 105 14.91 9.69 1.64
C ALA A 105 16.31 9.06 1.72
N LEU A 106 16.38 7.74 1.88
CA LEU A 106 17.66 7.01 1.94
C LEU A 106 18.36 6.87 0.58
N SER A 107 17.59 6.81 -0.52
CA SER A 107 18.13 6.73 -1.89
C SER A 107 18.48 8.08 -2.52
N GLY A 108 18.34 9.19 -1.77
CA GLY A 108 18.69 10.54 -2.25
C GLY A 108 17.69 11.17 -3.23
N HIS A 109 16.53 10.54 -3.45
CA HIS A 109 15.50 11.03 -4.38
C HIS A 109 14.57 12.10 -3.76
N PHE A 110 14.68 12.35 -2.45
CA PHE A 110 14.05 13.52 -1.80
C PHE A 110 14.90 14.77 -2.07
N SER A 111 14.72 15.38 -3.25
CA SER A 111 15.44 16.59 -3.62
C SER A 111 15.00 17.78 -2.74
N ARG A 112 15.92 18.27 -1.91
CA ARG A 112 15.74 19.35 -0.91
C ARG A 112 15.54 20.76 -1.53
N LYS A 113 15.06 20.88 -2.77
CA LYS A 113 14.92 22.16 -3.49
C LYS A 113 13.46 22.51 -3.83
N THR A 114 12.66 22.82 -2.82
CA THR A 114 11.44 23.65 -3.03
C THR A 114 11.00 24.34 -1.73
N VAL A 115 11.89 25.13 -1.13
CA VAL A 115 11.45 26.29 -0.36
C VAL A 115 11.81 27.50 -1.21
N ARG A 116 10.89 27.88 -2.10
CA ARG A 116 10.99 29.17 -2.79
C ARG A 116 10.82 30.22 -1.70
N GLN A 117 11.89 30.93 -1.33
CA GLN A 117 11.74 32.18 -0.59
C GLN A 117 10.74 33.05 -1.37
N PRO A 118 9.74 33.67 -0.71
CA PRO A 118 8.92 34.65 -1.39
C PRO A 118 9.85 35.74 -1.91
N ALA A 119 9.80 36.00 -3.22
CA ALA A 119 10.59 37.03 -3.86
C ALA A 119 10.31 38.36 -3.15
N VAL A 120 11.32 38.88 -2.45
CA VAL A 120 11.33 40.27 -1.98
C VAL A 120 11.25 41.13 -3.24
N ARG A 121 10.12 41.81 -3.44
CA ARG A 121 10.01 42.85 -4.48
C ARG A 121 10.96 43.99 -4.09
N PRO A 122 11.84 44.48 -4.98
CA PRO A 122 12.53 45.73 -4.73
C PRO A 122 11.51 46.86 -4.73
N SER A 123 11.47 47.63 -3.65
CA SER A 123 10.75 48.91 -3.59
C SER A 123 11.50 49.92 -4.46
N SER A 124 10.87 50.33 -5.55
CA SER A 124 11.18 51.56 -6.29
C SER A 124 10.50 52.75 -5.63
#